data_AF-A0AB35W1W4-F1
#
_entry.id   AF-A0AB35W1W4-F1
#
_cell.length_a   1.000
_cell.length_b   1.000
_cell.length_c   1.000
_cell.angle_alpha   90.00
_cell.angle_beta   90.00
_cell.angle_gamma   90.00
#
_symmetry.space_group_name_H-M   'P 1'
#
loop_
_entity.id
_entity.type
_entity.pdbx_description
1 polymer ?
#
loop_
_entity_poly.entity_id
_entity_poly.type
_entity_poly.pdbx_seq_one_letter_code
_entity_poly.pdbx_strand_id
1 'polypeptide(L)'
;MLKSLECSQLIKQKIDFNKSLNVLLGPDDGTNSIGKSSVLMLIDFAFGGDDFLKICSDVIDNIGEIEIKAEFLFNNKSFHFVRKTSNPNIVKFCFLEEHEEDKQIEDFRKFLSKAYKLPENYPSFRSTVNPYFRIWGKDNYNPNKPLNSFPNEPYLKIRTNLLKLFGFYSLVDILEKNKSKLENKKKIIQGMFNEGFVQKVNKKELLLKRKELAYVQENLNTIKNEIELYALSVNEIINKDNLKLKIEKNELENKITSSKSQLLRIEKNLKFGSYANAKTFERLSEFFPDVNQERLMEIEKFHIGISKILKNELLAEKEKIEEKINAYQSCIREIDDKL
;
A
#
# COMPACT_ATOMS: atom_id res chain seq x y z
N MET A 1 34.59 15.01 33.86
CA MET A 1 35.53 13.99 34.39
C MET A 1 34.94 13.34 35.63
N LEU A 2 35.26 12.07 35.90
CA LEU A 2 34.84 11.42 37.14
C LEU A 2 35.49 12.16 38.33
N LYS A 3 34.67 12.58 39.30
CA LYS A 3 35.07 13.38 40.46
C LYS A 3 35.07 12.57 41.75
N SER A 4 34.06 11.73 41.95
CA SER A 4 34.05 10.75 43.04
C SER A 4 33.28 9.50 42.65
N LEU A 5 33.56 8.41 43.36
CA LEU A 5 32.84 7.15 43.28
C LEU A 5 32.54 6.68 44.71
N GLU A 6 31.27 6.42 45.01
CA GLU A 6 30.81 5.90 46.29
C GLU A 6 30.20 4.50 46.12
N CYS A 7 30.54 3.59 47.02
CA CYS A 7 30.05 2.21 47.08
C CYS A 7 30.20 1.72 48.52
N SER A 8 29.11 1.23 49.12
CA SER A 8 29.09 0.85 50.55
C SER A 8 29.97 -0.36 50.86
N GLN A 9 30.22 -1.21 49.84
CA GLN A 9 31.04 -2.41 49.93
C GLN A 9 32.56 -2.11 49.84
N LEU A 10 32.97 -0.88 49.56
CA LEU A 10 34.39 -0.48 49.60
C LEU A 10 34.83 -0.16 51.03
N ILE A 11 36.06 -0.53 51.39
CA ILE A 11 36.69 -0.19 52.68
C ILE A 11 36.62 1.33 52.92
N LYS A 12 37.03 2.11 51.91
CA LYS A 12 36.76 3.55 51.86
C LYS A 12 35.54 3.74 50.97
N GLN A 13 34.37 3.90 51.61
CA GLN A 13 33.08 3.94 50.93
C GLN A 13 33.01 5.02 49.84
N LYS A 14 33.76 6.12 49.96
CA LYS A 14 33.88 7.17 48.95
C LYS A 14 35.33 7.37 48.50
N ILE A 15 35.56 7.26 47.20
CA ILE A 15 36.82 7.56 46.52
C ILE A 15 36.69 8.91 45.81
N ASP A 16 37.48 9.89 46.23
CA ASP A 16 37.58 11.18 45.57
C ASP A 16 38.78 11.20 44.60
N PHE A 17 38.53 11.62 43.36
CA PHE A 17 39.56 11.71 42.34
C PHE A 17 40.16 13.12 42.27
N ASN A 18 41.48 13.15 42.23
CA ASN A 18 42.26 14.34 41.91
C ASN A 18 42.26 14.56 40.39
N LYS A 19 42.47 15.82 39.98
CA LYS A 19 42.53 16.20 38.56
C LYS A 19 43.75 15.62 37.83
N SER A 20 44.77 15.22 38.58
CA SER A 20 46.05 14.72 38.07
C SER A 20 46.14 13.20 38.24
N LEU A 21 47.35 12.67 38.46
CA LEU A 21 47.57 11.26 38.72
C LEU A 21 46.88 10.81 40.02
N ASN A 22 46.12 9.72 39.93
CA ASN A 22 45.55 9.01 41.06
C ASN A 22 46.22 7.64 41.14
N VAL A 23 46.61 7.21 42.35
CA VAL A 23 47.33 5.95 42.58
C VAL A 23 46.56 5.09 43.57
N LEU A 24 46.31 3.83 43.21
CA LEU A 24 45.73 2.83 44.10
C LEU A 24 46.87 1.95 44.64
N LEU A 25 47.27 2.19 45.87
CA LEU A 25 48.33 1.44 46.55
C LEU A 25 47.76 0.17 47.20
N GLY A 26 48.60 -0.86 47.27
CA GLY A 26 48.26 -2.06 48.05
C GLY A 26 48.72 -1.94 49.48
N PRO A 27 48.37 -2.93 50.31
CA PRO A 27 48.98 -3.10 51.62
C PRO A 27 50.51 -3.24 51.51
N ASP A 28 51.23 -2.71 52.50
CA ASP A 28 52.69 -2.85 52.61
C ASP A 28 53.13 -4.23 53.13
N ASP A 29 52.19 -5.06 53.59
CA ASP A 29 52.43 -6.34 54.27
C ASP A 29 52.62 -7.54 53.33
N GLY A 30 52.66 -7.30 52.01
CA GLY A 30 52.88 -8.36 51.02
C GLY A 30 51.73 -9.36 50.91
N THR A 31 50.59 -9.15 51.59
CA THR A 31 49.38 -9.89 51.26
C THR A 31 49.05 -9.60 49.80
N ASN A 32 48.78 -10.67 49.04
CA ASN A 32 48.41 -10.57 47.64
C ASN A 32 47.39 -9.45 47.48
N SER A 33 47.64 -8.56 46.52
CA SER A 33 46.91 -7.32 46.27
C SER A 33 45.42 -7.56 45.91
N ILE A 34 44.64 -8.06 46.87
CA ILE A 34 43.26 -8.48 46.73
C ILE A 34 42.39 -7.22 46.56
N GLY A 35 41.52 -7.24 45.56
CA GLY A 35 40.53 -6.18 45.30
C GLY A 35 40.98 -4.99 44.45
N LYS A 36 42.27 -4.81 44.13
CA LYS A 36 42.72 -3.69 43.27
C LYS A 36 42.09 -3.72 41.89
N SER A 37 42.16 -4.87 41.23
CA SER A 37 41.53 -5.08 39.92
C SER A 37 40.02 -4.89 40.00
N SER A 38 39.38 -5.37 41.07
CA SER A 38 37.94 -5.20 41.31
C SER A 38 37.55 -3.72 41.44
N VAL A 39 38.33 -2.91 42.15
CA VAL A 39 38.13 -1.45 42.24
C VAL A 39 38.31 -0.79 40.87
N LEU A 40 39.34 -1.15 40.11
CA LEU A 40 39.54 -0.60 38.76
C LEU A 40 38.39 -1.00 37.80
N MET A 41 37.88 -2.23 37.93
CA MET A 41 36.71 -2.69 37.17
C MET A 41 35.43 -1.98 37.60
N LEU A 42 35.30 -1.63 38.89
CA LEU A 42 34.19 -0.83 39.40
C LEU A 42 34.22 0.59 38.80
N ILE A 43 35.40 1.17 38.60
CA ILE A 43 35.56 2.42 37.85
C ILE A 43 35.12 2.23 36.39
N ASP A 44 35.52 1.14 35.72
CA ASP A 44 35.02 0.85 34.36
C ASP A 44 33.49 0.70 34.32
N PHE A 45 32.90 0.07 35.34
CA PHE A 45 31.45 -0.05 35.50
C PHE A 45 30.77 1.32 35.67
N ALA A 46 31.39 2.27 36.38
CA ALA A 46 30.94 3.66 36.49
C ALA A 46 30.99 4.41 35.15
N PHE A 47 31.90 4.03 34.24
CA PHE A 47 31.97 4.52 32.86
C PHE A 47 31.07 3.72 31.90
N GLY A 48 30.09 2.97 32.44
CA GLY A 48 29.11 2.23 31.66
C GLY A 48 29.65 0.94 31.02
N GLY A 49 30.77 0.40 31.51
CA GLY A 49 31.28 -0.92 31.11
C GLY A 49 30.54 -2.07 31.80
N ASP A 50 30.58 -3.26 31.21
CA ASP A 50 29.87 -4.44 31.72
C ASP A 50 30.84 -5.54 32.17
N ASP A 51 32.14 -5.30 32.05
CA ASP A 51 33.18 -6.30 32.30
C ASP A 51 33.28 -6.67 33.78
N PHE A 52 32.94 -5.76 34.69
CA PHE A 52 32.85 -6.05 36.14
C PHE A 52 31.92 -7.23 36.43
N LEU A 53 30.78 -7.33 35.73
CA LEU A 53 29.78 -8.37 35.94
C LEU A 53 30.29 -9.77 35.56
N LYS A 54 31.27 -9.84 34.66
CA LYS A 54 31.82 -11.09 34.12
C LYS A 54 33.13 -11.48 34.77
N ILE A 55 34.02 -10.51 34.95
CA ILE A 55 35.40 -10.73 35.40
C ILE A 55 35.47 -10.75 36.93
N CYS A 56 34.52 -10.10 37.62
CA CYS A 56 34.41 -10.07 39.07
C CYS A 56 33.10 -10.70 39.55
N SER A 57 32.64 -11.78 38.90
CA SER A 57 31.42 -12.49 39.30
C SER A 57 31.54 -13.08 40.70
N ASP A 58 32.72 -13.58 41.04
CA ASP A 58 33.09 -14.05 42.39
C ASP A 58 32.89 -12.97 43.47
N VAL A 59 33.19 -11.71 43.15
CA VAL A 59 32.95 -10.58 44.06
C VAL A 59 31.45 -10.39 44.29
N ILE A 60 30.64 -10.47 43.24
CA ILE A 60 29.18 -10.33 43.32
C ILE A 60 28.57 -11.51 44.10
N ASP A 61 29.06 -12.73 43.88
CA ASP A 61 28.56 -13.93 44.54
C ASP A 61 28.83 -13.91 46.06
N ASN A 62 29.97 -13.36 46.48
CA ASN A 62 30.37 -13.32 47.90
C ASN A 62 29.87 -12.07 48.65
N ILE A 63 29.79 -10.93 47.97
CA ILE A 63 29.46 -9.63 48.60
C ILE A 63 27.99 -9.25 48.38
N GLY A 64 27.35 -9.82 47.36
CA GLY A 64 25.99 -9.51 46.96
C GLY A 64 25.91 -8.37 45.94
N GLU A 65 24.71 -7.81 45.77
CA GLU A 65 24.46 -6.74 44.82
C GLU A 65 25.26 -5.48 45.16
N ILE A 66 25.88 -4.89 44.15
CA ILE A 66 26.71 -3.70 44.29
C ILE A 66 25.99 -2.52 43.65
N GLU A 67 25.93 -1.43 44.40
CA GLU A 67 25.43 -0.13 43.95
C GLU A 67 26.58 0.87 43.94
N ILE A 68 26.79 1.52 42.79
CA ILE A 68 27.77 2.60 42.68
C ILE A 68 27.06 3.94 42.50
N LYS A 69 27.54 4.96 43.19
CA LYS A 69 27.15 6.35 42.98
C LYS A 69 28.36 7.10 42.44
N ALA A 70 28.28 7.54 41.19
CA ALA A 70 29.37 8.22 40.51
C ALA A 70 29.02 9.71 40.33
N GLU A 71 29.92 10.59 40.75
CA GLU A 71 29.84 12.02 40.47
C GLU A 71 30.76 12.36 39.30
N PHE A 72 30.23 12.99 38.26
CA PHE A 72 31.00 13.55 37.17
C PHE A 72 30.92 15.08 37.18
N LEU A 73 32.08 15.74 37.06
CA LEU A 73 32.18 17.19 36.95
C LEU A 73 32.42 17.59 35.49
N PHE A 74 31.49 18.33 34.88
CA PHE A 74 31.62 18.89 33.53
C PHE A 74 31.22 20.37 33.53
N ASN A 75 32.04 21.25 32.94
CA ASN A 75 31.80 22.70 32.90
C ASN A 75 31.43 23.29 34.28
N ASN A 76 32.12 22.86 35.34
CA ASN A 76 31.87 23.22 36.75
C ASN A 76 30.48 22.85 37.30
N LYS A 77 29.76 21.94 36.64
CA LYS A 77 28.51 21.36 37.13
C LYS A 77 28.73 19.89 37.50
N SER A 78 28.26 19.51 38.68
CA SER A 78 28.28 18.13 39.15
C SER A 78 27.04 17.39 38.65
N PHE A 79 27.26 16.16 38.18
CA PHE A 79 26.23 15.27 37.67
C PHE A 79 26.38 13.94 38.41
N HIS A 80 25.35 13.52 39.13
CA HIS A 80 25.37 12.28 39.90
C HIS A 80 24.60 11.18 39.19
N PHE A 81 25.14 9.97 39.23
CA PHE A 81 24.55 8.80 38.61
C PHE A 81 24.62 7.62 39.56
N VAL A 82 23.57 6.80 39.58
CA VAL A 82 23.54 5.54 40.33
C VAL A 82 23.38 4.37 39.36
N ARG A 83 24.20 3.34 39.54
CA ARG A 83 24.13 2.11 38.74
C ARG A 83 24.28 0.89 39.64
N LYS A 84 23.45 -0.13 39.40
CA LYS A 84 23.39 -1.35 40.22
C LYS A 84 23.77 -2.57 39.40
N THR A 85 24.37 -3.58 40.04
CA THR A 85 24.64 -4.86 39.38
C THR A 85 23.39 -5.70 39.15
N SER A 86 22.31 -5.51 39.93
CA SER A 86 21.03 -6.18 39.73
C SER A 86 20.27 -5.72 38.49
N ASN A 87 20.45 -4.45 38.09
CA ASN A 87 19.89 -3.93 36.86
C ASN A 87 20.92 -3.09 36.08
N PRO A 88 21.93 -3.74 35.47
CA PRO A 88 23.09 -3.05 34.92
C PRO A 88 22.77 -2.22 33.67
N ASN A 89 21.64 -2.49 33.01
CA ASN A 89 21.21 -1.75 31.82
C ASN A 89 20.48 -0.44 32.17
N ILE A 90 20.20 -0.19 33.44
CA ILE A 90 19.57 1.05 33.90
C ILE A 90 20.57 1.88 34.70
N VAL A 91 20.59 3.18 34.44
CA VAL A 91 21.33 4.17 35.20
C VAL A 91 20.34 5.22 35.67
N LYS A 92 20.35 5.49 36.97
CA LYS A 92 19.54 6.53 37.60
C LYS A 92 20.29 7.85 37.54
N PHE A 93 19.63 8.87 37.00
CA PHE A 93 20.17 10.21 36.83
C PHE A 93 19.72 11.07 38.01
N CYS A 94 20.67 11.56 38.81
CA CYS A 94 20.41 12.35 40.02
C CYS A 94 21.02 13.76 39.84
N PHE A 95 20.45 14.56 38.94
CA PHE A 95 21.01 15.88 38.60
C PHE A 95 20.81 16.92 39.70
N LEU A 96 19.65 16.89 40.35
CA LEU A 96 19.21 17.76 41.44
C LEU A 96 18.33 16.90 42.36
N GLU A 97 18.33 17.19 43.66
CA GLU A 97 17.72 16.37 44.72
C GLU A 97 16.23 16.02 44.51
N GLU A 98 15.53 16.70 43.59
CA GLU A 98 14.09 16.52 43.33
C GLU A 98 13.74 15.84 41.99
N HIS A 99 14.73 15.52 41.13
CA HIS A 99 14.49 14.88 39.84
C HIS A 99 15.42 13.69 39.61
N GLU A 100 14.92 12.53 40.01
CA GLU A 100 15.53 11.25 39.75
C GLU A 100 14.84 10.56 38.56
N GLU A 101 15.62 10.21 37.54
CA GLU A 101 15.09 9.56 36.33
C GLU A 101 15.91 8.32 35.98
N ASP A 102 15.24 7.18 35.84
CA ASP A 102 15.85 5.93 35.38
C ASP A 102 15.93 5.92 33.85
N LYS A 103 17.13 5.78 33.31
CA LYS A 103 17.37 5.72 31.86
C LYS A 103 18.14 4.48 31.46
N GLN A 104 18.01 4.10 30.19
CA GLN A 104 18.82 3.05 29.60
C GLN A 104 20.31 3.44 29.60
N ILE A 105 21.18 2.44 29.73
CA ILE A 105 22.63 2.60 29.74
C ILE A 105 23.14 3.27 28.46
N GLU A 106 22.45 3.08 27.33
CA GLU A 106 22.72 3.77 26.07
C GLU A 106 22.58 5.29 26.21
N ASP A 107 21.59 5.77 26.95
CA ASP A 107 21.37 7.22 27.13
C ASP A 107 22.40 7.83 28.07
N PHE A 108 22.85 7.08 29.09
CA PHE A 108 24.01 7.44 29.89
C PHE A 108 25.29 7.52 29.05
N ARG A 109 25.55 6.53 28.19
CA ARG A 109 26.70 6.52 27.27
C ARG A 109 26.62 7.71 26.29
N LYS A 110 25.44 8.05 25.76
CA LYS A 110 25.23 9.25 24.92
C LYS A 110 25.45 10.55 25.70
N PHE A 111 24.97 10.63 26.94
CA PHE A 111 25.18 11.80 27.81
C PHE A 111 26.68 12.04 28.03
N LEU A 112 27.43 11.01 28.45
CA LEU A 112 28.87 11.12 28.67
C LEU A 112 29.58 11.55 27.39
N SER A 113 29.20 11.01 26.24
CA SER A 113 29.81 11.38 24.96
C SER A 113 29.65 12.86 24.63
N LYS A 114 28.45 13.42 24.85
CA LYS A 114 28.19 14.85 24.70
C LYS A 114 28.97 15.67 25.72
N ALA A 115 28.99 15.23 26.97
CA ALA A 115 29.68 15.93 28.06
C ALA A 115 31.21 15.99 27.88
N TYR A 116 31.81 14.92 27.32
CA TYR A 116 33.21 14.86 26.93
C TYR A 116 33.51 15.52 25.56
N LYS A 117 32.49 16.08 24.87
CA LYS A 117 32.63 16.76 23.58
C LYS A 117 33.28 15.89 22.49
N LEU A 118 32.86 14.62 22.40
CA LEU A 118 33.37 13.72 21.36
C LEU A 118 32.89 14.19 19.95
N PRO A 119 33.69 13.99 18.88
CA PRO A 119 33.34 14.41 17.51
C PRO A 119 32.01 13.83 17.02
N GLU A 120 31.29 14.45 16.09
CA GLU A 120 29.97 13.94 15.63
C GLU A 120 30.01 12.51 15.06
N ASN A 121 31.09 12.14 14.36
CA ASN A 121 31.31 10.80 13.80
C ASN A 121 32.05 9.84 14.74
N TYR A 122 32.12 10.15 16.05
CA TYR A 122 32.82 9.33 17.02
C TYR A 122 32.27 7.89 17.11
N PRO A 123 33.10 6.90 17.49
CA PRO A 123 32.61 5.56 17.83
C PRO A 123 31.68 5.61 19.04
N SER A 124 30.99 4.53 19.40
CA SER A 124 30.26 4.53 20.68
C SER A 124 31.17 4.92 21.85
N PHE A 125 30.62 5.57 22.89
CA PHE A 125 31.38 5.99 24.09
C PHE A 125 32.30 4.87 24.59
N ARG A 126 31.75 3.67 24.72
CA ARG A 126 32.48 2.48 25.19
C ARG A 126 33.60 2.06 24.27
N SER A 127 33.41 2.12 22.96
CA SER A 127 34.50 1.82 22.00
C SER A 127 35.65 2.82 22.10
N THR A 128 35.37 4.03 22.57
CA THR A 128 36.39 5.08 22.78
C THR A 128 37.14 4.87 24.08
N VAL A 129 36.45 4.57 25.19
CA VAL A 129 37.09 4.53 26.52
C VAL A 129 37.68 3.16 26.85
N ASN A 130 37.05 2.06 26.40
CA ASN A 130 37.45 0.69 26.75
C ASN A 130 38.92 0.34 26.43
N PRO A 131 39.51 0.77 25.29
CA PRO A 131 40.94 0.53 25.02
C PRO A 131 41.87 1.12 26.08
N TYR A 132 41.44 2.10 26.88
CA TYR A 132 42.29 2.76 27.88
C TYR A 132 42.11 2.19 29.28
N PHE A 133 41.10 1.33 29.50
CA PHE A 133 40.96 0.53 30.72
C PHE A 133 41.83 -0.73 30.63
N ARG A 134 43.11 -0.59 30.98
CA ARG A 134 44.09 -1.69 31.03
C ARG A 134 44.07 -2.32 32.43
N ILE A 135 43.19 -3.31 32.61
CA ILE A 135 42.96 -3.96 33.90
C ILE A 135 43.21 -5.46 33.75
N TRP A 136 43.84 -6.06 34.75
CA TRP A 136 44.03 -7.51 34.82
C TRP A 136 42.68 -8.25 34.68
N GLY A 137 42.68 -9.33 33.90
CA GLY A 137 41.48 -10.12 33.59
C GLY A 137 40.74 -9.71 32.30
N LYS A 138 40.98 -8.52 31.73
CA LYS A 138 40.40 -8.12 30.42
C LYS A 138 41.15 -8.69 29.20
N ASP A 139 42.31 -9.31 29.44
CA ASP A 139 43.25 -9.78 28.40
C ASP A 139 43.62 -8.72 27.36
N ASN A 140 43.59 -7.46 27.77
CA ASN A 140 43.94 -6.30 26.96
C ASN A 140 45.24 -5.65 27.46
N TYR A 141 46.20 -6.40 27.99
CA TYR A 141 47.44 -5.85 28.56
C TYR A 141 48.69 -6.18 27.73
N ASN A 142 48.54 -6.59 26.47
CA ASN A 142 49.68 -6.87 25.58
C ASN A 142 50.40 -5.57 25.16
N PRO A 143 51.68 -5.36 25.54
CA PRO A 143 52.42 -4.14 25.22
C PRO A 143 52.60 -3.91 23.71
N ASN A 144 52.66 -4.98 22.92
CA ASN A 144 52.81 -4.90 21.45
C ASN A 144 51.49 -4.56 20.74
N LYS A 145 50.36 -4.55 21.46
CA LYS A 145 49.03 -4.25 20.93
C LYS A 145 48.29 -3.25 21.84
N PRO A 146 48.84 -2.03 22.03
CA PRO A 146 48.36 -1.06 23.02
C PRO A 146 47.03 -0.39 22.66
N LEU A 147 46.45 -0.70 21.50
CA LEU A 147 45.15 -0.19 21.05
C LEU A 147 44.05 -1.25 21.10
N ASN A 148 44.39 -2.50 21.40
CA ASN A 148 43.41 -3.58 21.48
C ASN A 148 42.55 -3.43 22.72
N SER A 149 41.24 -3.50 22.56
CA SER A 149 40.28 -3.54 23.66
C SER A 149 40.12 -4.94 24.25
N PHE A 150 40.38 -5.96 23.43
CA PHE A 150 40.30 -7.40 23.77
C PHE A 150 41.29 -8.19 22.89
N PRO A 151 41.59 -9.46 23.24
CA PRO A 151 42.48 -10.29 22.45
C PRO A 151 42.04 -10.39 20.98
N ASN A 152 42.98 -10.26 20.05
CA ASN A 152 42.75 -10.43 18.62
C ASN A 152 41.68 -9.48 18.01
N GLU A 153 41.46 -8.30 18.60
CA GLU A 153 40.59 -7.28 18.00
C GLU A 153 41.02 -6.96 16.55
N PRO A 154 40.10 -7.00 15.57
CA PRO A 154 40.43 -6.76 14.17
C PRO A 154 41.02 -5.37 13.94
N TYR A 155 42.17 -5.31 13.26
CA TYR A 155 42.88 -4.06 12.96
C TYR A 155 41.99 -3.04 12.24
N LEU A 156 41.11 -3.48 11.35
CA LEU A 156 40.16 -2.61 10.65
C LEU A 156 39.29 -1.83 11.64
N LYS A 157 38.78 -2.47 12.69
CA LYS A 157 37.95 -1.84 13.72
C LYS A 157 38.76 -0.84 14.54
N ILE A 158 39.98 -1.20 14.94
CA ILE A 158 40.90 -0.32 15.68
C ILE A 158 41.21 0.94 14.87
N ARG A 159 41.61 0.76 13.61
CA ARG A 159 41.93 1.85 12.68
C ARG A 159 40.74 2.78 12.49
N THR A 160 39.55 2.23 12.26
CA THR A 160 38.32 3.01 12.11
C THR A 160 37.98 3.80 13.37
N ASN A 161 38.10 3.18 14.56
CA ASN A 161 37.85 3.87 15.82
C ASN A 161 38.83 5.03 16.04
N LEU A 162 40.10 4.82 15.73
CA LEU A 162 41.14 5.84 15.85
C LEU A 162 40.89 7.02 14.90
N LEU A 163 40.60 6.74 13.62
CA LEU A 163 40.26 7.79 12.65
C LEU A 163 39.04 8.61 13.08
N LYS A 164 38.02 7.96 13.66
CA LYS A 164 36.84 8.64 14.20
C LYS A 164 37.16 9.52 15.40
N LEU A 165 37.98 9.02 16.33
CA LEU A 165 38.39 9.74 17.54
C LEU A 165 39.15 11.02 17.20
N PHE A 166 40.02 10.97 16.19
CA PHE A 166 40.79 12.12 15.71
C PHE A 166 40.07 12.97 14.66
N GLY A 167 38.81 12.66 14.32
CA GLY A 167 38.01 13.44 13.37
C GLY A 167 38.37 13.26 11.88
N PHE A 168 39.27 12.35 11.53
CA PHE A 168 39.71 12.09 10.15
C PHE A 168 38.83 11.09 9.38
N TYR A 169 37.73 10.62 9.98
CA TYR A 169 36.88 9.58 9.38
C TYR A 169 35.85 10.11 8.37
N SER A 170 35.61 11.42 8.29
CA SER A 170 34.57 12.01 7.43
C SER A 170 34.69 11.60 5.95
N LEU A 171 35.89 11.65 5.38
CA LEU A 171 36.13 11.24 3.99
C LEU A 171 35.94 9.73 3.79
N VAL A 172 36.36 8.93 4.77
CA VAL A 172 36.24 7.46 4.74
C VAL A 172 34.78 7.04 4.85
N ASP A 173 34.00 7.71 5.69
CA ASP A 173 32.57 7.45 5.89
C ASP A 173 31.76 7.57 4.58
N ILE A 174 32.05 8.60 3.77
CA ILE A 174 31.41 8.80 2.47
C ILE A 174 31.72 7.63 1.53
N LEU A 175 32.99 7.21 1.46
CA LEU A 175 33.43 6.11 0.62
C LEU A 175 32.85 4.77 1.09
N GLU A 176 32.79 4.51 2.40
CA GLU A 176 32.20 3.30 2.96
C GLU A 176 30.69 3.23 2.73
N LYS A 177 29.96 4.35 2.88
CA LYS A 177 28.53 4.45 2.54
C LYS A 177 28.27 4.21 1.06
N ASN A 178 29.14 4.70 0.18
CA ASN A 178 29.02 4.44 -1.27
C ASN A 178 29.31 2.97 -1.60
N LYS A 179 30.33 2.39 -0.98
CA LYS A 179 30.66 0.97 -1.11
C LYS A 179 29.49 0.08 -0.69
N SER A 180 28.88 0.33 0.48
CA SER A 180 27.76 -0.48 0.97
C SER A 180 26.53 -0.39 0.07
N LYS A 181 26.21 0.80 -0.48
CA LYS A 181 25.16 0.98 -1.48
C LYS A 181 25.43 0.15 -2.75
N LEU A 182 26.66 0.17 -3.26
CA LEU A 182 27.04 -0.60 -4.44
C LEU A 182 27.02 -2.12 -4.18
N GLU A 183 27.47 -2.56 -3.02
CA GLU A 183 27.40 -3.97 -2.61
C GLU A 183 25.95 -4.46 -2.49
N ASN A 184 25.06 -3.65 -1.93
CA ASN A 184 23.63 -3.97 -1.87
C ASN A 184 23.02 -4.07 -3.27
N LYS A 185 23.30 -3.13 -4.17
CA LYS A 185 22.87 -3.22 -5.58
C LYS A 185 23.39 -4.50 -6.24
N LYS A 186 24.65 -4.85 -6.03
CA LYS A 186 25.25 -6.09 -6.55
C LYS A 186 24.52 -7.32 -6.01
N LYS A 187 24.22 -7.37 -4.70
CA LYS A 187 23.48 -8.47 -4.07
C LYS A 187 22.07 -8.61 -4.64
N ILE A 188 21.35 -7.50 -4.83
CA ILE A 188 20.01 -7.50 -5.43
C ILE A 188 20.07 -8.08 -6.85
N ILE A 189 20.99 -7.59 -7.68
CA ILE A 189 21.17 -8.10 -9.06
C ILE A 189 21.49 -9.59 -9.04
N GLN A 190 22.41 -10.02 -8.17
CA GLN A 190 22.74 -11.44 -8.02
C GLN A 190 21.55 -12.28 -7.55
N GLY A 191 20.74 -11.76 -6.63
CA GLY A 191 19.48 -12.38 -6.17
C GLY A 191 18.50 -12.57 -7.31
N MET A 192 18.25 -11.52 -8.12
CA MET A 192 17.36 -11.59 -9.28
C MET A 192 17.77 -12.68 -10.29
N PHE A 193 19.08 -12.87 -10.48
CA PHE A 193 19.57 -13.97 -11.34
C PHE A 193 19.46 -15.35 -10.68
N ASN A 194 19.68 -15.44 -9.36
CA ASN A 194 19.66 -16.72 -8.64
C ASN A 194 18.23 -17.25 -8.43
N GLU A 195 17.26 -16.36 -8.19
CA GLU A 195 15.84 -16.69 -8.02
C GLU A 195 15.12 -16.91 -9.37
N GLY A 196 15.81 -16.71 -10.50
CA GLY A 196 15.28 -16.97 -11.83
C GLY A 196 14.37 -15.87 -12.38
N PHE A 197 14.21 -14.74 -11.69
CA PHE A 197 13.50 -13.57 -12.22
C PHE A 197 14.12 -13.03 -13.51
N VAL A 198 15.45 -13.17 -13.64
CA VAL A 198 16.19 -12.85 -14.87
C VAL A 198 17.06 -14.04 -15.24
N GLN A 199 16.94 -14.53 -16.47
CA GLN A 199 17.86 -15.54 -16.98
C GLN A 199 19.23 -14.90 -17.29
N LYS A 200 20.30 -15.54 -16.82
CA LYS A 200 21.66 -15.21 -17.30
C LYS A 200 21.77 -15.71 -18.73
N VAL A 201 22.01 -14.78 -19.66
CA VAL A 201 22.14 -15.10 -21.08
C VAL A 201 23.58 -14.87 -21.52
N ASN A 202 24.19 -15.88 -22.12
CA ASN A 202 25.53 -15.75 -22.71
C ASN A 202 25.46 -15.03 -24.07
N LYS A 203 26.58 -14.46 -24.54
CA LYS A 203 26.61 -13.70 -25.81
C LYS A 203 26.02 -14.45 -27.01
N LYS A 204 26.23 -15.76 -27.12
CA LYS A 204 25.68 -16.60 -28.20
C LYS A 204 24.16 -16.79 -28.07
N GLU A 205 23.70 -17.09 -26.86
CA GLU A 205 22.27 -17.27 -26.55
C GLU A 205 21.48 -15.98 -26.73
N LEU A 206 22.07 -14.82 -26.44
CA LEU A 206 21.44 -13.51 -26.61
C LEU A 206 21.11 -13.23 -28.07
N LEU A 207 21.96 -13.67 -28.99
CA LEU A 207 21.75 -13.52 -30.43
C LEU A 207 20.58 -14.40 -30.91
N LEU A 208 20.50 -15.64 -30.41
CA LEU A 208 19.39 -16.55 -30.69
C LEU A 208 18.07 -16.02 -30.11
N LYS A 209 18.07 -15.61 -28.82
CA LYS A 209 16.89 -15.07 -28.14
C LYS A 209 16.39 -13.78 -28.78
N ARG A 210 17.27 -12.93 -29.33
CA ARG A 210 16.87 -11.75 -30.11
C ARG A 210 16.15 -12.12 -31.41
N LYS A 211 16.63 -13.14 -32.12
CA LYS A 211 15.96 -13.64 -33.33
C LYS A 211 14.59 -14.24 -32.98
N GLU A 212 14.53 -15.03 -31.92
CA GLU A 212 13.29 -15.62 -31.41
C GLU A 212 12.28 -14.53 -31.01
N LEU A 213 12.72 -13.47 -30.32
CA LEU A 213 11.88 -12.35 -29.95
C LEU A 213 11.34 -11.57 -31.16
N ALA A 214 12.18 -11.35 -32.18
CA ALA A 214 11.73 -10.73 -33.43
C ALA A 214 10.66 -11.58 -34.14
N TYR A 215 10.87 -12.89 -34.23
CA TYR A 215 9.91 -13.83 -34.81
C TYR A 215 8.57 -13.85 -34.04
N VAL A 216 8.62 -13.89 -32.71
CA VAL A 216 7.40 -13.85 -31.87
C VAL A 216 6.65 -12.53 -32.04
N GLN A 217 7.36 -11.40 -32.13
CA GLN A 217 6.74 -10.09 -32.38
C GLN A 217 6.08 -10.02 -33.75
N GLU A 218 6.71 -10.59 -34.78
CA GLU A 218 6.14 -10.67 -36.11
C GLU A 218 4.85 -11.50 -36.10
N ASN A 219 4.88 -12.69 -35.49
CA ASN A 219 3.68 -13.54 -35.35
C ASN A 219 2.55 -12.85 -34.59
N LEU A 220 2.86 -12.12 -33.51
CA LEU A 220 1.85 -11.36 -32.77
C LEU A 220 1.19 -10.29 -33.65
N ASN A 221 1.96 -9.60 -34.50
CA ASN A 221 1.40 -8.63 -35.42
C ASN A 221 0.53 -9.30 -36.49
N THR A 222 0.95 -10.46 -37.01
CA THR A 222 0.14 -11.22 -37.98
C THR A 222 -1.19 -11.65 -37.39
N ILE A 223 -1.19 -12.24 -36.19
CA ILE A 223 -2.42 -12.65 -35.48
C ILE A 223 -3.32 -11.44 -35.23
N LYS A 224 -2.73 -10.30 -34.82
CA LYS A 224 -3.50 -9.08 -34.60
C LYS A 224 -4.19 -8.60 -35.88
N ASN A 225 -3.47 -8.59 -37.00
CA ASN A 225 -4.02 -8.18 -38.30
C ASN A 225 -5.11 -9.15 -38.79
N GLU A 226 -4.94 -10.45 -38.59
CA GLU A 226 -5.95 -11.46 -38.92
C GLU A 226 -7.23 -11.25 -38.11
N ILE A 227 -7.13 -11.00 -36.80
CA ILE A 227 -8.28 -10.71 -35.94
C ILE A 227 -9.03 -9.44 -36.41
N GLU A 228 -8.29 -8.39 -36.79
CA GLU A 228 -8.89 -7.16 -37.31
C GLU A 228 -9.64 -7.42 -38.64
N LEU A 229 -9.09 -8.24 -39.55
CA LEU A 229 -9.74 -8.63 -40.80
C LEU A 229 -11.02 -9.45 -40.56
N TYR A 230 -10.98 -10.42 -39.64
CA TYR A 230 -12.16 -11.22 -39.29
C TYR A 230 -13.26 -10.34 -38.68
N ALA A 231 -12.93 -9.42 -37.76
CA ALA A 231 -13.90 -8.52 -37.14
C ALA A 231 -14.58 -7.59 -38.15
N LEU A 232 -13.83 -7.09 -39.15
CA LEU A 232 -14.39 -6.26 -40.22
C LEU A 232 -15.34 -7.05 -41.13
N SER A 233 -14.97 -8.28 -41.50
CA SER A 233 -15.79 -9.11 -42.39
C SER A 233 -17.14 -9.52 -41.77
N VAL A 234 -17.16 -9.82 -40.46
CA VAL A 234 -18.39 -10.16 -39.73
C VAL A 234 -19.31 -8.95 -39.62
N ASN A 235 -18.76 -7.76 -39.33
CA ASN A 235 -19.54 -6.52 -39.26
C ASN A 235 -20.15 -6.12 -40.63
N GLU A 236 -19.45 -6.36 -41.73
CA GLU A 236 -19.97 -6.10 -43.08
C GLU A 236 -21.14 -7.01 -43.45
N ILE A 237 -21.10 -8.30 -43.04
CA ILE A 237 -22.18 -9.26 -43.28
C ILE A 237 -23.42 -8.88 -42.46
N ILE A 238 -23.25 -8.61 -41.16
CA ILE A 238 -24.34 -8.20 -40.26
C ILE A 238 -25.00 -6.91 -40.77
N ASN A 239 -24.22 -5.94 -41.27
CA ASN A 239 -24.77 -4.68 -41.77
C ASN A 239 -25.61 -4.88 -43.04
N LYS A 240 -25.22 -5.78 -43.95
CA LYS A 240 -26.01 -6.08 -45.16
C LYS A 240 -27.34 -6.75 -44.85
N ASP A 241 -27.37 -7.69 -43.91
CA ASP A 241 -28.62 -8.36 -43.53
C ASP A 241 -29.53 -7.44 -42.70
N ASN A 242 -28.96 -6.60 -41.82
CA ASN A 242 -29.71 -5.56 -41.11
C ASN A 242 -30.31 -4.51 -42.06
N LEU A 243 -29.63 -4.16 -43.16
CA LEU A 243 -30.18 -3.27 -44.18
C LEU A 243 -31.39 -3.89 -44.89
N LYS A 244 -31.35 -5.19 -45.23
CA LYS A 244 -32.49 -5.89 -45.84
C LYS A 244 -33.70 -5.93 -44.91
N LEU A 245 -33.48 -6.30 -43.65
CA LEU A 245 -34.54 -6.36 -42.63
C LEU A 245 -35.18 -4.97 -42.39
N LYS A 246 -34.39 -3.89 -42.41
CA LYS A 246 -34.91 -2.51 -42.33
C LYS A 246 -35.77 -2.11 -43.54
N ILE A 247 -35.39 -2.52 -44.75
CA ILE A 247 -36.19 -2.26 -45.96
C ILE A 247 -37.54 -3.00 -45.86
N GLU A 248 -37.52 -4.27 -45.47
CA GLU A 248 -38.73 -5.08 -45.31
C GLU A 248 -39.65 -4.51 -44.21
N LYS A 249 -39.09 -4.06 -43.09
CA LYS A 249 -39.84 -3.36 -42.03
C LYS A 249 -40.54 -2.10 -42.56
N ASN A 250 -39.83 -1.24 -43.28
CA ASN A 250 -40.41 -0.01 -43.84
C ASN A 250 -41.58 -0.32 -44.80
N GLU A 251 -41.48 -1.37 -45.60
CA GLU A 251 -42.58 -1.78 -46.49
C GLU A 251 -43.83 -2.22 -45.71
N LEU A 252 -43.65 -2.97 -44.63
CA LEU A 252 -44.75 -3.38 -43.75
C LEU A 252 -45.38 -2.19 -43.01
N GLU A 253 -44.59 -1.24 -42.54
CA GLU A 253 -45.08 -0.01 -41.90
C GLU A 253 -45.91 0.84 -42.87
N ASN A 254 -45.47 0.95 -44.13
CA ASN A 254 -46.24 1.60 -45.19
C ASN A 254 -47.57 0.90 -45.44
N LYS A 255 -47.58 -0.44 -45.49
CA LYS A 255 -48.81 -1.24 -45.63
C LYS A 255 -49.77 -1.00 -44.45
N ILE A 256 -49.28 -1.01 -43.21
CA ILE A 256 -50.09 -0.71 -42.01
C ILE A 256 -50.69 0.69 -42.09
N THR A 257 -49.89 1.69 -42.48
CA THR A 257 -50.35 3.08 -42.58
C THR A 257 -51.48 3.21 -43.61
N SER A 258 -51.33 2.55 -44.77
CA SER A 258 -52.37 2.52 -45.79
C SER A 258 -53.66 1.83 -45.31
N SER A 259 -53.56 0.67 -44.66
CA SER A 259 -54.71 -0.06 -44.10
C SER A 259 -55.40 0.71 -42.98
N LYS A 260 -54.65 1.36 -42.08
CA LYS A 260 -55.24 2.24 -41.04
C LYS A 260 -56.00 3.42 -41.65
N SER A 261 -55.48 3.99 -42.74
CA SER A 261 -56.18 5.07 -43.43
C SER A 261 -57.51 4.60 -44.04
N GLN A 262 -57.56 3.37 -44.56
CA GLN A 262 -58.79 2.74 -45.07
C GLN A 262 -59.77 2.45 -43.93
N LEU A 263 -59.28 1.91 -42.82
CA LEU A 263 -60.07 1.65 -41.61
C LEU A 263 -60.75 2.93 -41.11
N LEU A 264 -59.99 4.03 -40.99
CA LEU A 264 -60.53 5.32 -40.56
C LEU A 264 -61.63 5.85 -41.50
N ARG A 265 -61.56 5.57 -42.81
CA ARG A 265 -62.64 5.93 -43.76
C ARG A 265 -63.90 5.10 -43.51
N ILE A 266 -63.75 3.79 -43.30
CA ILE A 266 -64.87 2.88 -43.01
C ILE A 266 -65.53 3.25 -41.68
N GLU A 267 -64.75 3.56 -40.64
CA GLU A 267 -65.28 4.00 -39.35
C GLU A 267 -66.04 5.32 -39.43
N LYS A 268 -65.56 6.27 -40.24
CA LYS A 268 -66.30 7.52 -40.49
C LYS A 268 -67.63 7.23 -41.19
N ASN A 269 -67.65 6.35 -42.19
CA ASN A 269 -68.88 5.96 -42.89
C ASN A 269 -69.88 5.25 -41.97
N LEU A 270 -69.41 4.41 -41.03
CA LEU A 270 -70.26 3.74 -40.05
C LEU A 270 -70.90 4.70 -39.02
N LYS A 271 -70.27 5.86 -38.74
CA LYS A 271 -70.80 6.87 -37.81
C LYS A 271 -71.91 7.74 -38.43
N PHE A 272 -71.88 7.95 -39.76
CA PHE A 272 -72.91 8.72 -40.47
C PHE A 272 -73.99 7.81 -41.06
N GLY A 273 -74.83 7.27 -40.18
CA GLY A 273 -76.05 6.55 -40.56
C GLY A 273 -77.22 7.05 -39.72
N SER A 274 -77.73 8.24 -40.02
CA SER A 274 -78.92 8.77 -39.36
C SER A 274 -80.15 8.10 -39.97
N TYR A 275 -80.75 7.16 -39.24
CA TYR A 275 -82.08 6.66 -39.55
C TYR A 275 -83.08 7.81 -39.34
N ALA A 276 -83.82 8.20 -40.39
CA ALA A 276 -84.94 9.10 -40.20
C ALA A 276 -85.98 8.34 -39.36
N ASN A 277 -86.08 8.70 -38.07
CA ASN A 277 -87.02 8.06 -37.18
C ASN A 277 -88.45 8.23 -37.74
N ALA A 278 -89.30 7.23 -37.63
CA ALA A 278 -90.69 7.30 -38.13
C ALA A 278 -91.44 8.56 -37.66
N LYS A 279 -91.09 9.11 -36.48
CA LYS A 279 -91.58 10.39 -35.94
C LYS A 279 -91.31 11.62 -36.82
N THR A 280 -90.31 11.57 -37.69
CA THR A 280 -89.98 12.68 -38.62
C THR A 280 -91.05 12.81 -39.71
N PHE A 281 -91.70 11.71 -40.07
CA PHE A 281 -92.78 11.69 -41.06
C PHE A 281 -94.15 12.04 -40.45
N GLU A 282 -94.34 11.89 -39.13
CA GLU A 282 -95.54 12.39 -38.44
C GLU A 282 -95.67 13.92 -38.55
N ARG A 283 -94.56 14.66 -38.41
CA ARG A 283 -94.54 16.13 -38.60
C ARG A 283 -94.87 16.56 -40.02
N LEU A 284 -94.58 15.73 -41.02
CA LEU A 284 -94.93 16.04 -42.42
C LEU A 284 -96.44 16.05 -42.65
N SER A 285 -97.21 15.36 -41.81
CA SER A 285 -98.67 15.37 -41.84
C SER A 285 -99.29 16.70 -41.42
N GLU A 286 -98.59 17.51 -40.63
CA GLU A 286 -99.08 18.83 -40.19
C GLU A 286 -99.06 19.84 -41.36
N PHE A 287 -98.12 19.69 -42.30
CA PHE A 287 -97.94 20.63 -43.41
C PHE A 287 -98.63 20.20 -44.70
N PHE A 288 -98.85 18.89 -44.89
CA PHE A 288 -99.42 18.35 -46.13
C PHE A 288 -100.50 17.29 -45.82
N PRO A 289 -101.79 17.67 -45.76
CA PRO A 289 -102.88 16.79 -45.33
C PRO A 289 -103.16 15.59 -46.25
N ASP A 290 -102.81 15.68 -47.54
CA ASP A 290 -103.03 14.63 -48.56
C ASP A 290 -101.80 13.69 -48.75
N VAL A 291 -100.83 13.72 -47.84
CA VAL A 291 -99.63 12.86 -47.96
C VAL A 291 -99.95 11.41 -47.62
N ASN A 292 -99.69 10.52 -48.57
CA ASN A 292 -99.78 9.07 -48.38
C ASN A 292 -98.62 8.58 -47.50
N GLN A 293 -98.86 8.59 -46.19
CA GLN A 293 -97.89 8.19 -45.17
C GLN A 293 -97.45 6.72 -45.33
N GLU A 294 -98.34 5.82 -45.74
CA GLU A 294 -98.01 4.40 -45.92
C GLU A 294 -96.90 4.21 -46.95
N ARG A 295 -96.99 4.91 -48.09
CA ARG A 295 -95.99 4.80 -49.16
C ARG A 295 -94.63 5.39 -48.78
N LEU A 296 -94.61 6.46 -47.99
CA LEU A 296 -93.36 7.03 -47.45
C LEU A 296 -92.71 6.07 -46.44
N MET A 297 -93.51 5.43 -45.59
CA MET A 297 -93.00 4.41 -44.67
C MET A 297 -92.45 3.17 -45.39
N GLU A 298 -93.02 2.77 -46.52
CA GLU A 298 -92.48 1.67 -47.34
C GLU A 298 -91.11 2.03 -47.96
N ILE A 299 -90.96 3.24 -48.50
CA ILE A 299 -89.68 3.73 -49.03
C ILE A 299 -88.63 3.82 -47.93
N GLU A 300 -89.00 4.33 -46.74
CA GLU A 300 -88.09 4.38 -45.59
C GLU A 300 -87.71 2.97 -45.12
N LYS A 301 -88.65 2.00 -45.08
CA LYS A 301 -88.34 0.59 -44.77
C LYS A 301 -87.34 0.00 -45.77
N PHE A 302 -87.45 0.35 -47.06
CA PHE A 302 -86.48 -0.06 -48.08
C PHE A 302 -85.09 0.56 -47.83
N HIS A 303 -85.02 1.86 -47.51
CA HIS A 303 -83.76 2.54 -47.19
C HIS A 303 -83.12 2.03 -45.89
N ILE A 304 -83.92 1.69 -44.88
CA ILE A 304 -83.45 1.02 -43.65
C ILE A 304 -82.87 -0.36 -43.99
N GLY A 305 -83.51 -1.11 -44.88
CA GLY A 305 -83.03 -2.40 -45.38
C GLY A 305 -81.67 -2.30 -46.06
N ILE A 306 -81.52 -1.40 -47.04
CA ILE A 306 -80.25 -1.15 -47.73
C ILE A 306 -79.17 -0.67 -46.76
N SER A 307 -79.50 0.27 -45.87
CA SER A 307 -78.54 0.80 -44.89
C SER A 307 -78.07 -0.29 -43.93
N LYS A 308 -78.93 -1.24 -43.57
CA LYS A 308 -78.57 -2.39 -42.72
C LYS A 308 -77.64 -3.37 -43.45
N ILE A 309 -77.89 -3.64 -44.74
CA ILE A 309 -77.00 -4.48 -45.56
C ILE A 309 -75.63 -3.81 -45.71
N LEU A 310 -75.60 -2.54 -46.10
CA LEU A 310 -74.37 -1.77 -46.25
C LEU A 310 -73.58 -1.68 -44.94
N LYS A 311 -74.27 -1.49 -43.81
CA LYS A 311 -73.63 -1.49 -42.49
C LYS A 311 -73.01 -2.84 -42.15
N ASN A 312 -73.66 -3.95 -42.47
CA ASN A 312 -73.12 -5.29 -42.24
C ASN A 312 -71.90 -5.56 -43.13
N GLU A 313 -71.93 -5.14 -44.41
CA GLU A 313 -70.77 -5.26 -45.30
C GLU A 313 -69.58 -4.40 -44.84
N LEU A 314 -69.83 -3.16 -44.42
CA LEU A 314 -68.80 -2.27 -43.87
C LEU A 314 -68.19 -2.82 -42.57
N LEU A 315 -68.98 -3.50 -41.72
CA LEU A 315 -68.47 -4.18 -40.52
C LEU A 315 -67.59 -5.39 -40.89
N ALA A 316 -67.99 -6.19 -41.87
CA ALA A 316 -67.19 -7.33 -42.34
C ALA A 316 -65.88 -6.88 -43.03
N GLU A 317 -65.91 -5.80 -43.80
CA GLU A 317 -64.72 -5.15 -44.38
C GLU A 317 -63.80 -4.60 -43.29
N LYS A 318 -64.37 -3.98 -42.25
CA LYS A 318 -63.64 -3.47 -41.10
C LYS A 318 -62.84 -4.59 -40.41
N GLU A 319 -63.49 -5.71 -40.08
CA GLU A 319 -62.83 -6.85 -39.43
C GLU A 319 -61.65 -7.38 -40.27
N LYS A 320 -61.83 -7.53 -41.60
CA LYS A 320 -60.76 -7.99 -42.50
C LYS A 320 -59.56 -7.05 -42.54
N ILE A 321 -59.79 -5.74 -42.48
CA ILE A 321 -58.71 -4.74 -42.48
C ILE A 321 -57.97 -4.75 -41.13
N GLU A 322 -58.70 -4.91 -40.03
CA GLU A 322 -58.10 -5.05 -38.69
C GLU A 322 -57.24 -6.33 -38.59
N GLU A 323 -57.70 -7.47 -39.13
CA GLU A 323 -56.91 -8.70 -39.21
C GLU A 323 -55.62 -8.52 -40.01
N LYS A 324 -55.69 -7.84 -41.17
CA LYS A 324 -54.49 -7.53 -41.98
C LYS A 324 -53.50 -6.65 -41.24
N ILE A 325 -53.97 -5.63 -40.53
CA ILE A 325 -53.11 -4.75 -39.73
C ILE A 325 -52.40 -5.57 -38.64
N ASN A 326 -53.14 -6.43 -37.94
CA ASN A 326 -52.57 -7.29 -36.90
C ASN A 326 -51.53 -8.27 -37.45
N ALA A 327 -51.78 -8.86 -38.62
CA ALA A 327 -50.82 -9.73 -39.30
C ALA A 327 -49.52 -8.98 -39.66
N TYR A 328 -49.63 -7.79 -40.27
CA TYR A 328 -48.45 -6.98 -40.59
C TYR A 328 -47.69 -6.54 -39.33
N GLN A 329 -48.38 -6.22 -38.24
CA GLN A 329 -47.75 -5.89 -36.96
C GLN A 329 -47.02 -7.09 -36.34
N SER A 330 -47.54 -8.30 -36.50
CA SER A 330 -46.86 -9.53 -36.06
C SER A 330 -45.56 -9.74 -36.86
N CYS A 331 -45.61 -9.59 -38.18
CA CYS A 331 -44.40 -9.70 -39.01
C CYS A 331 -43.34 -8.65 -38.66
N ILE A 332 -43.74 -7.42 -38.31
CA ILE A 332 -42.78 -6.40 -37.85
C ILE A 332 -42.10 -6.81 -36.53
N ARG A 333 -42.84 -7.41 -35.59
CA ARG A 333 -42.26 -7.89 -34.33
C ARG A 333 -41.22 -8.99 -34.58
N GLU A 334 -41.51 -9.91 -35.49
CA GLU A 334 -40.55 -10.96 -35.87
C GLU A 334 -39.29 -10.41 -36.55
N ILE A 335 -39.40 -9.27 -37.25
CA ILE A 335 -38.25 -8.57 -37.83
C ILE A 335 -37.46 -7.84 -36.74
N ASP A 336 -38.16 -7.21 -35.77
CA ASP A 336 -37.52 -6.54 -34.63
C ASP A 336 -36.78 -7.50 -33.69
N ASP A 337 -37.24 -8.75 -33.57
CA ASP A 337 -36.54 -9.79 -32.81
C ASP A 337 -35.29 -10.33 -33.52
N LYS A 338 -35.17 -10.09 -34.84
CA LYS A 338 -34.03 -10.52 -35.68
C LYS A 338 -32.98 -9.43 -35.91
N LEU A 339 -33.33 -8.17 -35.66
CA LEU A 339 -32.45 -6.99 -35.72
C LEU A 339 -31.77 -6.78 -34.36
#